data_AF-A0A660ZUW7-F1
#
_entry.id   AF-A0A660ZUW7-F1
#
_cell.length_a   1.000
_cell.length_b   1.000
_cell.length_c   1.000
_cell.angle_alpha   90.00
_cell.angle_beta   90.00
_cell.angle_gamma   90.00
#
_symmetry.space_group_name_H-M   'P 1'
#
loop_
_entity.id
_entity.type
_entity.pdbx_description
1 polymer ?
#
loop_
_entity_poly.entity_id
_entity_poly.type
_entity_poly.pdbx_seq_one_letter_code
_entity_poly.pdbx_strand_id
1 'polypeptide(L)' 'MSADRGKPDGLGPPLRGAARKKVLLRLSPELHEELRRWAGQEMRSLNSQMEYLLREAIKRRRGGG' A
#
# COMPACT_ATOMS: atom_id res chain seq x y z
N MET A 1 15.56 -21.10 -36.42
CA MET A 1 15.32 -19.65 -36.37
C MET A 1 14.60 -19.35 -35.06
N SER A 2 15.34 -19.05 -34.00
CA SER A 2 14.80 -18.70 -32.69
C SER A 2 15.12 -17.25 -32.41
N ALA A 3 14.11 -16.47 -32.03
CA ALA A 3 14.27 -15.28 -31.22
C ALA A 3 12.97 -15.07 -30.44
N ASP A 4 12.90 -15.80 -29.32
CA ASP A 4 12.10 -15.44 -28.16
C ASP A 4 12.45 -13.99 -27.77
N ARG A 5 11.49 -13.08 -27.91
CA ARG A 5 11.69 -11.66 -27.64
C ARG A 5 11.43 -11.44 -26.15
N GLY A 6 12.44 -11.74 -25.33
CA GLY A 6 12.45 -11.41 -23.91
C GLY A 6 12.12 -9.92 -23.71
N LYS A 7 11.06 -9.63 -22.97
CA LYS A 7 10.74 -8.30 -22.51
C LYS A 7 11.85 -7.88 -21.53
N PRO A 8 12.55 -6.75 -21.75
CA PRO A 8 13.58 -6.34 -20.81
C PRO A 8 12.89 -6.02 -19.48
N ASP A 9 13.26 -6.78 -18.44
CA ASP A 9 12.92 -6.46 -17.06
C ASP A 9 13.50 -5.08 -16.79
N GLY A 10 12.62 -4.07 -16.81
CA GLY A 10 12.95 -2.65 -16.74
C GLY A 10 13.50 -2.21 -15.39
N LEU A 11 14.60 -2.82 -14.94
CA LEU A 11 15.36 -2.42 -13.77
C LEU A 11 16.38 -1.36 -14.20
N GLY A 12 15.86 -0.21 -14.62
CA GLY A 12 16.60 1.04 -14.51
C GLY A 12 16.93 1.32 -13.03
N PRO A 13 17.85 2.25 -12.75
CA PRO A 13 18.23 2.58 -11.38
C PRO A 13 16.98 2.94 -10.56
N PRO A 14 16.89 2.53 -9.29
CA PRO A 14 15.69 2.74 -8.48
C PRO A 14 15.41 4.24 -8.42
N LEU A 15 14.25 4.64 -8.96
CA LEU A 15 13.73 5.99 -8.83
C LEU A 15 13.76 6.36 -7.34
N ARG A 16 14.25 7.56 -7.00
CA ARG A 16 14.31 8.05 -5.61
C ARG A 16 12.94 7.90 -4.95
N GLY A 17 12.82 6.93 -4.04
CA GLY A 17 11.57 6.54 -3.40
C GLY A 17 11.58 5.03 -3.19
N ALA A 18 12.05 4.59 -2.02
CA ALA A 18 12.12 3.17 -1.67
C ALA A 18 10.86 2.42 -2.11
N ALA A 19 11.02 1.37 -2.91
CA ALA A 19 9.91 0.60 -3.42
C ALA A 19 9.00 0.18 -2.26
N ARG A 20 7.74 0.65 -2.27
CA ARG A 20 6.76 0.29 -1.24
C ARG A 20 6.53 -1.21 -1.29
N LYS A 21 6.72 -1.89 -0.16
CA LYS A 21 6.47 -3.34 -0.04
C LYS A 21 4.98 -3.60 -0.16
N LYS A 22 4.58 -4.40 -1.15
CA LYS A 22 3.20 -4.90 -1.27
C LYS A 22 2.99 -6.02 -0.25
N VAL A 23 1.85 -5.99 0.43
CA VAL A 23 1.44 -7.01 1.41
C VAL A 23 0.05 -7.51 1.06
N LEU A 24 -0.17 -8.82 1.18
CA LEU A 24 -1.51 -9.40 1.10
C LEU A 24 -2.14 -9.34 2.49
N LEU A 25 -3.32 -8.73 2.60
CA LEU A 25 -4.08 -8.63 3.84
C LEU A 25 -5.39 -9.40 3.69
N ARG A 26 -5.75 -10.15 4.73
CA ARG A 26 -7.07 -10.76 4.87
C ARG A 26 -7.91 -9.88 5.78
N LEU A 27 -9.01 -9.37 5.26
CA LEU A 27 -9.96 -8.53 5.99
C LEU A 27 -11.35 -9.17 5.86
N SER A 28 -12.20 -9.01 6.87
CA SER A 28 -13.62 -9.30 6.68
C SER A 28 -14.19 -8.31 5.66
N PRO A 29 -15.22 -8.71 4.87
CA PRO A 29 -15.85 -7.81 3.90
C PRO A 29 -16.40 -6.53 4.54
N GLU A 30 -16.95 -6.64 5.75
CA GLU A 30 -17.51 -5.52 6.51
C GLU A 30 -16.45 -4.47 6.87
N LEU A 31 -15.31 -4.92 7.41
CA LEU A 31 -14.19 -4.04 7.76
C LEU A 31 -13.61 -3.38 6.50
N HIS A 32 -13.46 -4.14 5.42
CA HIS A 32 -12.99 -3.59 4.15
C HIS A 32 -13.90 -2.45 3.66
N GLU A 33 -15.22 -2.63 3.73
CA GLU A 33 -16.17 -1.62 3.27
C GLU A 33 -16.18 -0.39 4.18
N GLU A 34 -16.08 -0.57 5.50
CA GLU A 34 -15.98 0.55 6.44
C GLU A 34 -14.73 1.39 6.19
N LEU A 35 -13.57 0.75 5.98
CA LEU A 35 -12.32 1.43 5.62
C LEU A 35 -12.44 2.16 4.27
N ARG A 36 -13.15 1.58 3.29
CA ARG A 36 -13.38 2.20 1.98
C ARG A 36 -14.23 3.47 2.11
N ARG A 37 -15.32 3.41 2.87
CA ARG A 37 -16.18 4.58 3.12
C ARG A 37 -15.43 5.70 3.84
N TRP A 38 -14.68 5.36 4.89
CA TRP A 38 -13.87 6.34 5.62
C TRP A 38 -12.80 6.97 4.72
N ALA A 39 -12.09 6.17 3.92
CA ALA A 39 -11.13 6.71 2.95
C ALA A 39 -11.80 7.70 1.97
N GLY A 40 -13.00 7.38 1.49
CA GLY A 40 -13.79 8.26 0.61
C GLY A 40 -14.16 9.59 1.28
N GLN A 41 -14.55 9.58 2.55
CA GLN A 41 -14.88 10.79 3.32
C GLN A 41 -13.67 11.72 3.49
N GLU A 42 -12.46 11.17 3.60
CA GLU A 42 -11.21 11.94 3.70
C GLU A 42 -10.56 12.25 2.33
N MET A 43 -11.22 11.93 1.21
CA MET A 43 -10.67 12.04 -0.15
C MET A 43 -9.32 11.32 -0.30
N ARG A 44 -9.16 10.15 0.35
CA ARG A 44 -7.97 9.30 0.29
C ARG A 44 -8.26 8.03 -0.50
N SER A 45 -7.19 7.47 -1.08
CA SER A 45 -7.26 6.08 -1.55
C SER A 45 -7.34 5.13 -0.34
N LEU A 46 -7.94 3.96 -0.53
CA LEU A 46 -7.99 2.92 0.51
C LEU A 46 -6.58 2.53 1.00
N ASN A 47 -5.61 2.41 0.08
CA ASN A 47 -4.21 2.11 0.45
C ASN A 47 -3.58 3.22 1.30
N SER A 48 -3.82 4.48 0.94
CA SER A 48 -3.35 5.64 1.72
C SER A 48 -4.00 5.69 3.10
N GLN A 49 -5.29 5.33 3.21
CA GLN A 49 -6.00 5.27 4.48
C GLN A 49 -5.43 4.17 5.38
N MET A 50 -5.22 2.97 4.85
CA MET A 50 -4.58 1.88 5.60
C MET A 50 -3.19 2.26 6.08
N GLU A 51 -2.38 2.90 5.24
CA GLU A 51 -1.04 3.36 5.62
C GLU A 51 -1.10 4.38 6.78
N TYR A 52 -2.01 5.35 6.73
CA TYR A 52 -2.22 6.32 7.79
C TYR A 52 -2.58 5.65 9.12
N LEU A 53 -3.56 4.75 9.10
CA LEU A 53 -4.02 4.03 10.31
C LEU A 53 -2.91 3.17 10.92
N LEU A 54 -2.12 2.48 10.09
CA LEU A 54 -0.99 1.67 10.56
C LEU A 54 0.11 2.54 11.19
N ARG A 55 0.40 3.72 10.62
CA ARG A 55 1.37 4.67 11.17
C ARG A 55 0.90 5.21 12.53
N GLU A 56 -0.37 5.60 12.62
CA GLU A 56 -0.97 6.07 13.87
C GLU A 56 -0.98 4.98 14.95
N ALA A 57 -1.34 3.75 14.60
CA ALA A 57 -1.29 2.61 15.52
C ALA A 57 0.12 2.38 16.08
N ILE A 58 1.16 2.46 15.23
CA ILE A 58 2.56 2.34 15.67
C ILE A 58 2.96 3.53 16.56
N LYS A 59 2.58 4.76 16.21
CA LYS A 59 2.87 5.97 17.00
C LYS A 59 2.27 5.87 18.40
N ARG A 60 0.98 5.49 18.49
CA ARG A 60 0.27 5.25 19.75
C ARG A 60 0.94 4.15 20.58
N ARG A 61 1.31 3.02 19.95
CA ARG A 61 2.02 1.91 20.61
C ARG A 61 3.37 2.35 21.22
N ARG A 62 4.07 3.29 20.58
CA ARG A 62 5.37 3.80 21.05
C ARG A 62 5.25 4.83 22.20
N GLY A 63 4.04 5.15 22.66
CA GLY A 63 3.80 6.11 23.74
C GLY A 63 3.83 7.57 23.30
N GLY A 64 3.65 7.85 22.01
CA GLY A 64 3.64 9.22 21.45
C GLY A 64 2.25 9.82 21.29
N GLY A 65 1.44 9.80 22.34
CA GLY A 65 0.11 10.42 22.41
C GLY A 65 -0.11 11.10 23.75
#